data_AF-A0A6P0WPC5-F1
#
_entry.id   AF-A0A6P0WPC5-F1
#
_cell.length_a   1.000
_cell.length_b   1.000
_cell.length_c   1.000
_cell.angle_alpha   90.00
_cell.angle_beta   90.00
_cell.angle_gamma   90.00
#
_symmetry.space_group_name_H-M   'P 1'
#
loop_
_entity.id
_entity.type
_entity.pdbx_description
1 polymer ?
#
loop_
_entity_poly.entity_id
_entity_poly.type
_entity_poly.pdbx_seq_one_letter_code
_entity_poly.pdbx_strand_id
1 'polypeptide(L)' 'MSRLWLRWCDQEGKPIPTGAESSEIERQRADTQQQRADTQQQRADTQQQRAERLAQKLREMGVDPDQV' A
#
# COMPACT_ATOMS: atom_id res chain seq x y z
N MET A 1 -32.56 -28.86 13.92
CA MET A 1 -31.83 -29.74 12.99
C MET A 1 -30.69 -28.95 12.37
N SER A 2 -29.45 -29.16 12.82
CA SER A 2 -28.25 -28.57 12.24
C SER A 2 -27.87 -29.34 10.97
N ARG A 3 -27.84 -28.67 9.82
CA ARG A 3 -27.23 -29.23 8.60
C ARG A 3 -25.73 -28.97 8.66
N LEU A 4 -24.94 -30.03 8.77
CA LEU A 4 -23.49 -29.98 8.56
C LEU A 4 -23.23 -30.00 7.06
N TRP A 5 -22.46 -29.02 6.56
CA TRP A 5 -22.10 -28.90 5.15
C TRP A 5 -20.65 -29.33 4.99
N LEU A 6 -20.36 -30.09 3.93
CA LEU A 6 -19.01 -30.55 3.60
C LEU A 6 -18.32 -29.52 2.70
N ARG A 7 -17.07 -29.17 3.02
CA ARG A 7 -16.18 -28.33 2.21
C ARG A 7 -15.04 -29.20 1.67
N TRP A 8 -14.67 -28.98 0.42
CA TRP A 8 -13.49 -29.60 -0.16
C TRP A 8 -12.23 -28.94 0.39
N CYS A 9 -11.29 -29.73 0.87
CA CYS A 9 -9.99 -29.28 1.34
C CYS A 9 -8.88 -29.76 0.38
N ASP A 10 -7.78 -29.01 0.32
CA ASP A 10 -6.55 -29.43 -0.33
C ASP A 10 -5.83 -30.54 0.48
N GLN A 11 -4.67 -30.97 -0.01
CA GLN A 11 -3.86 -32.02 0.63
C GLN A 11 -3.33 -31.61 2.01
N GLU A 12 -3.32 -30.33 2.33
CA GLU A 12 -2.90 -29.76 3.62
C GLU A 12 -4.09 -29.57 4.58
N GLY A 13 -5.30 -29.98 4.17
CA GLY A 13 -6.52 -29.83 4.95
C GLY A 13 -7.10 -28.40 4.91
N LYS A 14 -6.61 -27.54 4.03
CA LYS A 14 -7.08 -26.17 3.88
C LYS A 14 -8.29 -26.13 2.94
N PRO A 15 -9.40 -25.48 3.32
CA PRO A 15 -10.57 -25.41 2.45
C PRO A 15 -10.23 -24.70 1.14
N ILE A 16 -10.58 -25.32 0.02
CA ILE A 16 -10.36 -24.74 -1.31
C ILE A 16 -11.31 -23.53 -1.43
N PRO A 17 -10.78 -22.31 -1.68
CA PRO A 17 -11.60 -21.14 -1.89
C PRO A 17 -12.45 -21.32 -3.15
N THR A 18 -13.69 -20.88 -3.08
CA THR A 18 -14.57 -20.77 -4.25
C THR A 18 -14.05 -19.69 -5.20
N GLY A 19 -14.46 -19.70 -6.46
CA GLY A 19 -14.06 -18.66 -7.43
C GLY A 19 -14.38 -17.24 -6.95
N ALA A 20 -15.51 -17.06 -6.24
CA ALA A 20 -15.88 -15.79 -5.63
C ALA A 20 -14.93 -15.39 -4.49
N GLU A 21 -14.60 -16.32 -3.59
CA GLU A 21 -13.64 -16.08 -2.50
C GLU A 21 -12.25 -15.73 -3.02
N SER A 22 -11.76 -16.45 -4.05
CA SER A 22 -10.48 -16.15 -4.68
C SER A 22 -10.46 -14.76 -5.32
N SER A 23 -11.54 -14.36 -5.98
CA SER A 23 -11.66 -13.01 -6.55
C SER A 23 -11.69 -11.92 -5.49
N GLU A 24 -12.34 -12.16 -4.35
CA GLU A 24 -12.39 -11.20 -3.25
C GLU A 24 -11.03 -11.07 -2.57
N ILE A 25 -10.33 -12.18 -2.34
CA ILE A 25 -8.95 -12.20 -1.84
C ILE A 25 -8.04 -11.39 -2.76
N GLU A 26 -8.15 -11.58 -4.08
CA GLU A 26 -7.34 -10.85 -5.05
C GLU A 26 -7.65 -9.35 -5.06
N ARG A 27 -8.93 -8.96 -4.99
CA ARG A 27 -9.33 -7.55 -4.85
C ARG A 27 -8.77 -6.92 -3.58
N GLN A 28 -8.90 -7.59 -2.44
CA GLN A 28 -8.34 -7.09 -1.18
C GLN A 28 -6.83 -6.90 -1.25
N ARG A 29 -6.12 -7.79 -1.93
CA ARG A 29 -4.67 -7.67 -2.16
C ARG A 29 -4.35 -6.46 -3.03
N ALA A 30 -5.06 -6.29 -4.14
CA ALA A 30 -4.90 -5.14 -5.03
C ALA A 30 -5.15 -3.82 -4.28
N ASP A 31 -6.25 -3.73 -3.53
CA ASP A 31 -6.60 -2.55 -2.74
C ASP A 31 -5.53 -2.25 -1.68
N THR A 32 -5.05 -3.28 -0.98
CA THR A 32 -3.98 -3.13 0.02
C THR A 32 -2.67 -2.65 -0.62
N GLN A 33 -2.33 -3.17 -1.80
CA GLN A 33 -1.15 -2.73 -2.53
C GLN A 33 -1.29 -1.27 -2.99
N GLN A 34 -2.46 -0.89 -3.50
CA GLN A 34 -2.72 0.48 -3.92
C GLN A 34 -2.61 1.45 -2.73
N GLN A 35 -3.22 1.13 -1.59
CA GLN A 35 -3.12 1.96 -0.38
C GLN A 35 -1.68 2.14 0.09
N ARG A 36 -0.85 1.10 -0.04
CA ARG A 36 0.59 1.19 0.30
C ARG A 36 1.34 2.08 -0.68
N ALA A 37 1.05 2.00 -1.98
CA ALA A 37 1.63 2.87 -2.99
C ALA A 37 1.23 4.33 -2.73
N ASP A 38 -0.04 4.59 -2.50
CA ASP A 38 -0.57 5.93 -2.21
C ASP A 38 0.07 6.52 -0.96
N THR A 39 0.21 5.73 0.11
CA THR A 39 0.87 6.15 1.34
C THR A 39 2.35 6.48 1.12
N GLN A 40 3.05 5.68 0.31
CA GLN A 40 4.46 5.97 -0.02
C GLN A 40 4.59 7.25 -0.86
N GLN A 41 3.70 7.44 -1.82
CA GLN A 41 3.68 8.64 -2.65
C GLN A 41 3.44 9.89 -1.82
N GLN A 42 2.44 9.88 -0.93
CA GLN A 42 2.17 11.01 -0.03
C GLN A 42 3.35 11.34 0.88
N ARG A 43 4.10 10.32 1.33
CA ARG A 43 5.32 10.52 2.13
C ARG A 43 6.42 11.15 1.28
N ALA A 44 6.64 10.68 0.05
CA ALA A 44 7.61 11.24 -0.87
C ALA A 44 7.28 12.71 -1.17
N ASP A 45 6.03 13.01 -1.51
CA ASP A 45 5.56 14.37 -1.82
C ASP A 45 5.73 15.30 -0.61
N THR A 46 5.40 14.84 0.60
CA THR A 46 5.59 15.62 1.83
C THR A 46 7.07 15.91 2.08
N GLN A 47 7.95 14.94 1.85
CA GLN A 47 9.39 15.14 2.01
C GLN A 47 9.95 16.09 0.96
N GLN A 48 9.53 15.96 -0.31
CA GLN A 48 9.91 16.89 -1.38
C GLN A 48 9.46 18.30 -1.05
N GLN A 49 8.20 18.52 -0.68
CA GLN A 49 7.73 19.85 -0.29
C GLN A 49 8.51 20.45 0.88
N ARG A 50 8.91 19.64 1.86
CA ARG A 50 9.75 20.10 2.98
C ARG A 50 11.15 20.49 2.51
N ALA A 51 11.76 19.66 1.67
CA ALA A 51 13.06 19.92 1.08
C ALA A 51 13.04 21.19 0.21
N GLU A 52 12.03 21.36 -0.63
CA GLU A 52 11.82 22.55 -1.47
C GLU A 52 11.65 23.81 -0.63
N ARG A 53 10.83 23.76 0.43
CA ARG A 53 10.66 24.90 1.35
C ARG A 53 11.95 25.24 2.08
N LEU A 54 12.74 24.25 2.47
CA LEU A 54 14.03 24.48 3.11
C LEU A 54 15.03 25.08 2.13
N ALA A 55 15.11 24.52 0.92
CA ALA A 55 15.96 25.02 -0.16
C ALA A 55 15.60 26.47 -0.51
N GLN A 56 14.31 26.81 -0.59
CA GLN A 56 13.85 28.17 -0.80
C GLN A 56 14.34 29.12 0.31
N LYS A 57 14.17 28.74 1.59
CA LYS A 57 14.66 29.55 2.72
C LYS A 57 16.18 29.73 2.71
N LEU A 58 16.93 28.70 2.34
CA LEU A 58 18.39 28.78 2.22
C LEU A 58 18.78 29.78 1.12
N ARG A 59 18.11 29.70 -0.05
CA ARG A 59 18.32 30.65 -1.16
C ARG A 59 17.96 32.09 -0.76
N GLU A 60 16.90 32.29 0.03
CA GLU A 60 16.54 33.61 0.58
C GLU A 60 17.62 34.17 1.52
N MET A 61 18.34 33.30 2.23
CA MET A 61 19.50 33.68 3.07
C MET A 61 20.81 33.79 2.28
N GLY A 62 20.78 33.65 0.95
CA GLY A 62 21.95 33.74 0.08
C GLY A 62 22.84 32.49 0.06
N VAL A 63 22.35 31.36 0.60
CA VAL A 63 23.05 30.07 0.57
C VAL A 63 22.44 29.23 -0.54
N ASP A 64 23.28 28.72 -1.46
CA ASP A 64 22.83 27.81 -2.51
C ASP A 64 22.75 26.36 -1.98
N PRO A 65 21.53 25.78 -1.85
CA PRO A 65 21.34 24.42 -1.32
C PRO A 65 21.79 23.31 -2.30
N ASP A 66 22.08 23.61 -3.57
CA ASP A 66 22.61 22.65 -4.55
C ASP A 66 24.14 22.58 -4.53
N GLN A 67 24.81 23.42 -3.73
CA GLN A 67 26.26 23.51 -3.61
C GLN A 67 26.81 22.94 -2.28
N VAL A 68 25.94 22.38 -1.41
CA VAL A 68 26.28 21.77 -0.10
C VAL A 68 26.27 20.25 -0.17
#